data_AF-X1JAC8-F1
#
_entry.id   AF-X1JAC8-F1
#
_cell.length_a   1.000
_cell.length_b   1.000
_cell.length_c   1.000
_cell.angle_alpha   90.00
_cell.angle_beta   90.00
_cell.angle_gamma   90.00
#
_symmetry.space_group_name_H-M   'P 1'
#
loop_
_entity.id
_entity.type
_entity.pdbx_description
1 polymer ?
#
loop_
_entity_poly.entity_id
_entity_poly.type
_entity_poly.pdbx_seq_one_letter_code
_entity_poly.pdbx_strand_id
1 'polypeptide(L)' 'TSVMLITHDLGVIAEMCDNVAVMYAGHIVEYTDVYTLFNNPLHPYTKGLSK' A
#
# COMPACT_ATOMS: atom_id res chain seq x y z
N THR A 1 -16.49 -6.67 11.50
CA THR A 1 -15.91 -7.64 10.53
C THR A 1 -14.61 -7.07 10.03
N SER A 2 -13.60 -7.91 9.79
CA SER A 2 -12.31 -7.48 9.25
C SER A 2 -12.03 -8.24 7.97
N VAL A 3 -11.41 -7.58 7.00
CA VAL A 3 -11.07 -8.13 5.67
C VAL A 3 -9.59 -7.93 5.43
N MET A 4 -8.93 -8.93 4.84
CA MET A 4 -7.56 -8.83 4.36
C MET A 4 -7.55 -9.06 2.85
N LEU A 5 -7.11 -8.06 2.10
CA LEU A 5 -7.01 -8.10 0.65
C LEU A 5 -5.53 -8.14 0.24
N ILE A 6 -5.18 -9.04 -0.68
CA ILE A 6 -3.85 -9.10 -1.29
C ILE A 6 -4.03 -8.86 -2.79
N THR A 7 -3.47 -7.76 -3.30
CA THR A 7 -3.55 -7.38 -4.71
C THR A 7 -2.33 -6.58 -5.12
N HIS A 8 -2.10 -6.51 -6.42
CA HIS A 8 -1.10 -5.63 -7.05
C HIS A 8 -1.75 -4.35 -7.61
N ASP A 9 -3.08 -4.25 -7.57
CA ASP A 9 -3.83 -3.10 -8.07
C ASP A 9 -4.01 -2.06 -6.95
N LEU A 10 -3.30 -0.95 -7.09
CA LEU A 10 -3.38 0.18 -6.17
C LEU A 10 -4.73 0.91 -6.22
N GLY A 11 -5.43 0.92 -7.37
CA GLY A 11 -6.77 1.51 -7.47
C GLY A 11 -7.79 0.79 -6.60
N VAL A 12 -7.75 -0.54 -6.58
CA VAL A 12 -8.61 -1.35 -5.70
C VAL A 12 -8.28 -1.11 -4.23
N ILE A 13 -6.99 -0.98 -3.89
CA ILE A 13 -6.56 -0.66 -2.51
C ILE A 13 -7.10 0.70 -2.07
N ALA A 14 -7.06 1.70 -2.95
CA ALA A 14 -7.52 3.05 -2.67
C ALA A 14 -9.02 3.12 -2.32
N GLU A 15 -9.84 2.22 -2.86
CA GLU A 15 -11.29 2.20 -2.63
C GLU A 15 -11.73 1.30 -1.46
N MET A 16 -11.01 0.21 -1.19
CA MET A 16 -11.50 -0.86 -0.30
C MET A 16 -10.76 -1.00 1.03
N CYS A 17 -9.57 -0.40 1.18
CA CYS A 17 -8.71 -0.61 2.35
C CYS A 17 -8.60 0.64 3.23
N ASP A 18 -8.43 0.43 4.54
CA ASP A 18 -8.07 1.51 5.47
C ASP A 18 -6.54 1.63 5.63
N ASN A 19 -5.84 0.49 5.67
CA ASN A 19 -4.40 0.38 5.87
C ASN A 19 -3.76 -0.50 4.80
N VAL A 20 -2.49 -0.22 4.47
CA VAL A 20 -1.75 -0.93 3.42
C VAL A 20 -0.38 -1.36 3.92
N ALA A 21 -0.02 -2.62 3.65
CA ALA A 21 1.34 -3.13 3.78
C ALA A 21 1.91 -3.36 2.38
N VAL A 22 2.99 -2.66 2.04
CA VAL A 22 3.73 -2.88 0.80
C VAL A 22 4.85 -3.87 1.09
N MET A 23 4.91 -4.93 0.29
CA MET A 23 5.95 -5.96 0.40
C MET A 23 6.89 -5.93 -0.78
N TYR A 24 8.17 -6.16 -0.51
CA TYR A 24 9.21 -6.37 -1.51
C TYR A 24 10.21 -7.40 -1.02
N ALA A 25 10.59 -8.34 -1.89
CA ALA A 25 11.56 -9.41 -1.59
C ALA A 25 11.25 -10.18 -0.28
N GLY A 26 9.97 -10.40 0.03
CA GLY A 26 9.54 -11.12 1.25
C GLY A 26 9.50 -10.28 2.53
N HIS A 27 9.74 -8.97 2.44
CA HIS A 27 9.72 -8.07 3.60
C HIS A 27 8.65 -6.98 3.44
N ILE A 28 7.97 -6.63 4.53
CA ILE A 28 7.15 -5.41 4.58
C ILE A 28 8.10 -4.23 4.59
N VAL A 29 8.09 -3.46 3.49
CA VAL A 29 8.96 -2.30 3.31
C VAL A 29 8.28 -1.00 3.71
N GLU A 30 6.95 -0.99 3.75
CA GLU A 30 6.15 0.15 4.19
C GLU A 30 4.80 -0.31 4.74
N TYR A 31 4.35 0.31 5.82
CA TYR A 31 3.02 0.09 6.39
C TYR A 31 2.45 1.41 6.89
N THR A 32 1.34 1.84 6.32
CA THR A 32 0.68 3.11 6.64
C THR A 32 -0.79 3.08 6.21
N ASP A 33 -1.58 4.09 6.60
CA ASP A 33 -2.94 4.27 6.10
C ASP A 33 -2.95 4.55 4.59
N VAL A 34 -4.06 4.23 3.92
CA VAL A 34 -4.22 4.41 2.46
C VAL A 34 -3.92 5.86 2.05
N TYR A 35 -4.42 6.87 2.77
CA TYR A 35 -4.24 8.26 2.37
C TYR A 35 -2.76 8.66 2.39
N THR A 36 -2.03 8.29 3.44
CA THR A 36 -0.59 8.58 3.53
C THR A 36 0.19 7.83 2.46
N LEU A 37 -0.16 6.57 2.16
CA LEU A 37 0.53 5.78 1.13
C LEU A 37 0.47 6.46 -0.25
N PHE A 38 -0.69 7.03 -0.63
CA PHE A 38 -0.87 7.67 -1.93
C PHE A 38 -0.37 9.12 -1.97
N ASN A 39 -0.47 9.86 -0.86
CA ASN A 39 -0.09 11.28 -0.84
C ASN A 39 1.38 11.52 -0.46
N ASN A 40 1.94 10.68 0.42
CA ASN A 40 3.29 10.83 0.92
C ASN A 40 3.95 9.46 1.20
N PRO A 41 4.11 8.61 0.16
CA PRO A 41 4.84 7.35 0.31
C PRO A 41 6.27 7.64 0.76
N LEU A 42 6.75 6.91 1.76
CA LEU A 42 8.07 7.11 2.33
C LEU A 42 9.13 6.23 1.68
N HIS A 43 8.81 4.97 1.42
CA HIS A 43 9.79 4.02 0.90
C HIS A 43 10.05 4.25 -0.60
N PRO A 44 11.32 4.27 -1.06
CA PRO A 44 11.65 4.49 -2.47
C PRO A 44 10.95 3.53 -3.43
N TYR A 45 10.76 2.27 -3.02
CA TYR A 45 10.01 1.28 -3.80
C TYR A 45 8.55 1.69 -3.97
N THR A 46 7.85 2.06 -2.87
CA THR A 46 6.46 2.50 -2.91
C THR A 46 6.27 3.75 -3.77
N LYS A 47 7.19 4.72 -3.67
CA LYS A 47 7.21 5.91 -4.55
C LYS A 47 7.27 5.55 -6.03
N GLY A 48 7.91 4.43 -6.38
CA GLY A 48 8.00 3.93 -7.75
C GLY A 48 6.68 3.32 -8.26
N LEU A 49 5.78 2.90 -7.38
CA LEU A 49 4.48 2.32 -7.73
C LEU A 49 3.41 3.39 -8.02
N SER A 50 3.58 4.61 -7.50
CA SER A 50 2.63 5.73 -7.65
C SER A 50 2.81 6.52 -8.97
N LYS A 51 3.52 5.96 -9.96
CA LYS A 51 3.69 6.52 -11.31
C LYS A 51 2.91 5.72 -12.32
#